data_AF-A0A344TEI9-F1
#
_entry.id   AF-A0A344TEI9-F1
#
_cell.length_a   1.000
_cell.length_b   1.000
_cell.length_c   1.000
_cell.angle_alpha   90.00
_cell.angle_beta   90.00
_cell.angle_gamma   90.00
#
_symmetry.space_group_name_H-M   'P 1'
#
loop_
_entity.id
_entity.type
_entity.pdbx_description
1 polymer ?
#
loop_
_entity_poly.entity_id
_entity_poly.type
_entity_poly.pdbx_seq_one_letter_code
_entity_poly.pdbx_strand_id
1 'polypeptide(L)'
;MESTPPFTREIADFLRTLAEIEAPPVSIEMPFSYLFFSTQRLIIHCIPLSKGITATLPDTFVNVSDAWAAMGIKVIHIWEDVWRTKKEVVQSRLKSLFGRSYRIPARLTEVRRIDKPSLDAFLKINHLQVSTTAKYKYGLFLPQRYFRVLEKWVEKPHLSLHTPEPASLLVAVASFSGGKNIPRNSQTYRSFELIRFANVLDATVVGGLDKLLKAFIKEVHPDDIMTYADRDWSNGQSYERLGFERLGTTPPQAFFVNPETFVREYATPENKLENAVKVYNSGNIKYLLDLLKNPK
;
A
#
# COMPACT_ATOMS: atom_id res chain seq x y z
N MET A 1 -5.18 31.42 -16.52
CA MET A 1 -5.87 30.27 -15.89
C MET A 1 -5.30 29.01 -16.51
N GLU A 2 -4.23 28.46 -15.93
CA GLU A 2 -3.68 27.21 -16.44
C GLU A 2 -4.65 26.06 -16.15
N SER A 3 -4.93 25.28 -17.19
CA SER A 3 -5.85 24.15 -17.13
C SER A 3 -5.37 23.11 -16.12
N THR A 4 -6.28 22.61 -15.28
CA THR A 4 -6.01 21.47 -14.38
C THR A 4 -5.48 20.29 -15.21
N PRO A 5 -4.36 19.65 -14.83
CA PRO A 5 -3.77 18.55 -15.59
C PRO A 5 -4.77 17.42 -15.87
N PRO A 6 -4.71 16.76 -17.05
CA PRO A 6 -5.67 15.72 -17.41
C PRO A 6 -5.80 14.60 -16.37
N PHE A 7 -4.69 14.12 -15.80
CA PHE A 7 -4.72 13.03 -14.81
C PHE A 7 -5.43 13.42 -13.51
N THR A 8 -5.34 14.70 -13.08
CA THR A 8 -6.04 15.19 -11.89
C THR A 8 -7.55 15.15 -12.10
N ARG A 9 -8.03 15.48 -13.31
CA ARG A 9 -9.45 15.40 -13.65
C ARG A 9 -9.95 13.96 -13.63
N GLU A 10 -9.19 13.02 -14.21
CA GLU A 10 -9.54 11.59 -14.16
C GLU A 10 -9.68 11.07 -12.71
N ILE A 11 -8.77 11.46 -11.82
CA ILE A 11 -8.84 11.10 -10.40
C ILE A 11 -10.08 11.73 -9.76
N ALA A 12 -10.35 13.01 -10.01
CA ALA A 12 -11.52 13.71 -9.49
C ALA A 12 -12.82 13.07 -9.96
N ASP A 13 -12.96 12.78 -11.25
CA ASP A 13 -14.15 12.15 -11.84
C ASP A 13 -14.39 10.77 -11.21
N PHE A 14 -13.34 9.97 -11.04
CA PHE A 14 -13.44 8.70 -10.33
C PHE A 14 -13.89 8.90 -8.87
N LEU A 15 -13.29 9.83 -8.13
CA LEU A 15 -13.59 10.03 -6.71
C LEU A 15 -14.98 10.62 -6.45
N ARG A 16 -15.52 11.44 -7.38
CA ARG A 16 -16.91 11.93 -7.32
C ARG A 16 -17.94 10.80 -7.31
N THR A 17 -17.58 9.62 -7.84
CA THR A 17 -18.45 8.43 -7.75
C THR A 17 -18.48 7.80 -6.36
N LEU A 18 -17.52 8.15 -5.48
CA LEU A 18 -17.35 7.55 -4.15
C LEU A 18 -17.81 8.47 -3.02
N ALA A 19 -17.52 9.76 -3.14
CA ALA A 19 -17.80 10.79 -2.15
C ALA A 19 -17.83 12.21 -2.80
N GLU A 20 -18.45 13.16 -2.12
CA GLU A 20 -18.47 14.56 -2.51
C GLU A 20 -17.09 15.21 -2.26
N ILE A 21 -16.65 16.08 -3.18
CA ILE A 21 -15.39 16.81 -3.07
C ILE A 21 -15.70 18.21 -2.55
N GLU A 22 -15.03 18.59 -1.47
CA GLU A 22 -15.30 19.82 -0.72
C GLU A 22 -14.12 20.79 -0.78
N ALA A 23 -14.36 22.04 -0.39
CA ALA A 23 -13.29 22.99 -0.11
C ALA A 23 -12.63 22.65 1.24
N PRO A 24 -11.30 22.77 1.37
CA PRO A 24 -10.63 22.53 2.63
C PRO A 24 -10.98 23.58 3.69
N PRO A 25 -10.92 23.23 4.99
CA PRO A 25 -11.25 24.14 6.09
C PRO A 25 -10.22 25.27 6.26
N VAL A 26 -9.01 25.09 5.72
CA VAL A 26 -7.90 26.04 5.80
C VAL A 26 -7.21 26.10 4.44
N SER A 27 -6.78 27.30 4.04
CA SER A 27 -5.91 27.45 2.89
C SER A 27 -4.47 27.19 3.32
N ILE A 28 -3.99 25.96 3.07
CA ILE A 28 -2.57 25.64 3.13
C ILE A 28 -2.06 25.59 1.69
N GLU A 29 -0.90 26.21 1.47
CA GLU A 29 -0.24 26.15 0.17
C GLU A 29 0.15 24.69 -0.13
N MET A 30 -0.37 24.19 -1.25
CA MET A 30 -0.11 22.84 -1.73
C MET A 30 0.71 22.94 -3.00
N PRO A 31 1.81 22.17 -3.12
CA PRO A 31 2.69 22.27 -4.29
C PRO A 31 1.99 21.85 -5.58
N PHE A 32 0.96 21.00 -5.49
CA PHE A 32 0.15 20.56 -6.61
C PHE A 32 -1.34 20.49 -6.26
N SER A 33 -2.16 20.25 -7.29
CA SER A 33 -3.60 20.07 -7.16
C SER A 33 -3.96 19.00 -6.14
N TYR A 34 -5.03 19.22 -5.38
CA TYR A 34 -5.51 18.28 -4.39
C TYR A 34 -7.04 18.29 -4.31
N LEU A 35 -7.59 17.23 -3.74
CA LEU A 35 -9.02 17.02 -3.53
C LEU A 35 -9.24 16.74 -2.05
N PHE A 36 -10.16 17.46 -1.41
CA PHE A 36 -10.45 17.35 0.00
C PHE A 36 -11.80 16.66 0.26
N PHE A 37 -11.83 15.81 1.28
CA PHE A 37 -13.01 15.05 1.71
C PHE A 37 -13.15 15.19 3.23
N SER A 38 -14.13 15.99 3.68
CA SER A 38 -14.25 16.34 5.11
C SER A 38 -14.67 15.14 5.96
N THR A 39 -15.60 14.34 5.44
CA THR A 39 -16.15 13.17 6.13
C THR A 39 -15.06 12.14 6.48
N GLN A 40 -14.12 11.91 5.57
CA GLN A 40 -13.01 10.98 5.78
C GLN A 40 -11.78 11.65 6.42
N ARG A 41 -11.80 12.97 6.62
CA ARG A 41 -10.62 13.79 6.97
C ARG A 41 -9.42 13.43 6.10
N LEU A 42 -9.62 13.51 4.79
CA LEU A 42 -8.69 12.98 3.79
C LEU A 42 -8.42 14.01 2.70
N ILE A 43 -7.14 14.12 2.33
CA ILE A 43 -6.67 14.82 1.14
C ILE A 43 -6.09 13.81 0.17
N ILE A 44 -6.51 13.91 -1.09
CA ILE A 44 -5.85 13.25 -2.22
C ILE A 44 -5.03 14.31 -2.95
N HIS A 45 -3.71 14.23 -2.81
CA HIS A 45 -2.75 15.13 -3.45
C HIS A 45 -2.27 14.53 -4.77
N CYS A 46 -2.53 15.22 -5.87
CA CYS A 46 -2.28 14.76 -7.23
C CYS A 46 -0.97 15.37 -7.76
N ILE A 47 0.06 14.55 -7.95
CA ILE A 47 1.41 14.99 -8.32
C ILE A 47 1.70 14.69 -9.81
N PRO A 48 1.66 15.69 -10.71
CA PRO A 48 2.03 15.53 -12.13
C PRO A 48 3.53 15.29 -12.31
N LEU A 49 3.92 14.64 -13.42
CA LEU A 49 5.32 14.60 -13.84
C LEU A 49 5.77 15.87 -14.61
N SER A 50 4.82 16.65 -15.14
CA SER A 50 5.07 17.68 -16.16
C SER A 50 5.17 19.13 -15.66
N LYS A 51 4.96 19.41 -14.37
CA LYS A 51 5.05 20.77 -13.80
C LYS A 51 5.96 20.81 -12.59
N GLY A 52 6.98 21.67 -12.58
CA GLY A 52 7.74 22.07 -11.38
C GLY A 52 8.41 20.96 -10.56
N ILE A 53 8.24 19.68 -10.93
CA ILE A 53 8.55 18.55 -10.07
C ILE A 53 10.05 18.43 -9.82
N THR A 54 10.87 18.83 -10.78
CA THR A 54 12.33 18.88 -10.68
C THR A 54 12.83 19.95 -9.71
N ALA A 55 12.03 20.97 -9.41
CA ALA A 55 12.34 21.99 -8.41
C ALA A 55 11.92 21.57 -6.97
N THR A 56 11.18 20.48 -6.84
CA THR A 56 10.67 20.01 -5.55
C THR A 56 11.79 19.42 -4.71
N LEU A 57 11.94 19.91 -3.47
CA LEU A 57 12.91 19.37 -2.52
C LEU A 57 12.43 18.01 -1.97
N PRO A 58 13.34 17.10 -1.57
CA PRO A 58 12.98 15.76 -1.11
C PRO A 58 11.93 15.74 0.01
N ASP A 59 12.03 16.67 0.97
CA ASP A 59 11.16 16.71 2.15
C ASP A 59 9.81 17.41 1.91
N THR A 60 9.56 17.93 0.70
CA THR A 60 8.34 18.72 0.42
C THR A 60 7.06 17.96 0.76
N PHE A 61 6.94 16.71 0.31
CA PHE A 61 5.72 15.91 0.53
C PHE A 61 5.60 15.42 1.97
N VAL A 62 6.73 15.17 2.63
CA VAL A 62 6.81 14.87 4.06
C VAL A 62 6.23 16.03 4.87
N ASN A 63 6.69 17.25 4.61
CA ASN A 63 6.25 18.46 5.31
C ASN A 63 4.75 18.72 5.09
N VAL A 64 4.26 18.52 3.85
CA VAL A 64 2.82 18.62 3.54
C VAL A 64 2.03 17.59 4.36
N SER A 65 2.44 16.31 4.33
CA SER A 65 1.76 15.26 5.09
C SER A 65 1.73 15.56 6.59
N ASP A 66 2.84 16.02 7.17
CA ASP A 66 2.95 16.26 8.61
C ASP A 66 2.16 17.51 9.05
N ALA A 67 2.13 18.57 8.23
CA ALA A 67 1.32 19.76 8.51
C ALA A 67 -0.18 19.45 8.58
N TRP A 68 -0.71 18.66 7.63
CA TRP A 68 -2.11 18.24 7.64
C TRP A 68 -2.41 17.18 8.71
N ALA A 69 -1.46 16.28 8.98
CA ALA A 69 -1.60 15.29 10.04
C ALA A 69 -1.74 15.95 11.43
N ALA A 70 -1.06 17.08 11.67
CA ALA A 70 -1.22 17.87 12.90
C ALA A 70 -2.66 18.40 13.09
N MET A 71 -3.43 18.53 12.01
CA MET A 71 -4.85 18.90 12.02
C MET A 71 -5.79 17.67 12.03
N GLY A 72 -5.23 16.46 12.16
CA GLY A 72 -5.96 15.21 12.09
C GLY A 72 -6.48 14.88 10.68
N ILE A 73 -5.87 15.45 9.64
CA ILE A 73 -6.21 15.20 8.24
C ILE A 73 -5.12 14.32 7.61
N LYS A 74 -5.54 13.20 7.03
CA LYS A 74 -4.63 12.29 6.33
C LYS A 74 -4.39 12.80 4.91
N VAL A 75 -3.16 12.71 4.43
CA VAL A 75 -2.81 12.96 3.02
C VAL A 75 -2.46 11.64 2.34
N ILE A 76 -2.91 11.48 1.10
CA ILE A 76 -2.48 10.42 0.17
C ILE A 76 -1.87 11.10 -1.05
N HIS A 77 -0.64 10.74 -1.38
CA HIS A 77 0.07 11.26 -2.53
C HIS A 77 -0.11 10.29 -3.71
N ILE A 78 -0.77 10.77 -4.78
CA ILE A 78 -0.95 10.02 -6.02
C ILE A 78 -0.09 10.64 -7.10
N TRP A 79 0.95 9.92 -7.45
CA TRP A 79 1.83 10.25 -8.56
C TRP A 79 1.20 9.88 -9.90
N GLU A 80 1.36 10.76 -10.90
CA GLU A 80 0.84 10.53 -12.24
C GLU A 80 1.34 9.21 -12.86
N ASP A 81 2.62 8.88 -12.73
CA ASP A 81 3.15 7.62 -13.25
C ASP A 81 2.54 6.38 -12.60
N VAL A 82 2.28 6.44 -11.30
CA VAL A 82 1.62 5.35 -10.56
C VAL A 82 0.16 5.22 -10.99
N TRP A 83 -0.55 6.34 -11.22
CA TRP A 83 -1.90 6.31 -11.76
C TRP A 83 -1.94 5.73 -13.19
N ARG A 84 -0.98 6.10 -14.04
CA ARG A 84 -0.90 5.64 -15.44
C ARG A 84 -0.55 4.16 -15.55
N THR A 85 0.35 3.66 -14.71
CA THR A 85 0.86 2.27 -14.77
C THR A 85 0.11 1.28 -13.90
N LYS A 86 -0.59 1.74 -12.84
CA LYS A 86 -1.26 0.90 -11.83
C LYS A 86 -2.67 1.39 -11.48
N LYS A 87 -3.41 1.92 -12.47
CA LYS A 87 -4.72 2.56 -12.29
C LYS A 87 -5.70 1.74 -11.46
N GLU A 88 -5.85 0.45 -11.76
CA GLU A 88 -6.79 -0.46 -11.09
C GLU A 88 -6.42 -0.66 -9.62
N VAL A 89 -5.13 -0.81 -9.31
CA VAL A 89 -4.62 -0.94 -7.94
C VAL A 89 -4.87 0.35 -7.16
N VAL A 90 -4.59 1.50 -7.76
CA VAL A 90 -4.84 2.81 -7.14
C VAL A 90 -6.33 2.99 -6.86
N GLN A 91 -7.20 2.72 -7.84
CA GLN A 91 -8.65 2.79 -7.67
C GLN A 91 -9.16 1.85 -6.58
N SER A 92 -8.63 0.62 -6.51
CA SER A 92 -8.96 -0.33 -5.45
C SER A 92 -8.58 0.18 -4.05
N ARG A 93 -7.39 0.78 -3.90
CA ARG A 93 -6.95 1.38 -2.63
C ARG A 93 -7.82 2.57 -2.25
N LEU A 94 -8.17 3.43 -3.20
CA LEU A 94 -9.07 4.56 -2.98
C LEU A 94 -10.45 4.07 -2.53
N LYS A 95 -11.06 3.09 -3.22
CA LYS A 95 -12.33 2.48 -2.77
C LYS A 95 -12.24 1.97 -1.33
N SER A 96 -11.12 1.36 -0.94
CA SER A 96 -10.91 0.91 0.45
C SER A 96 -10.91 2.09 1.45
N LEU A 97 -10.23 3.19 1.13
CA LEU A 97 -10.20 4.42 1.96
C LEU A 97 -11.60 5.03 2.16
N PHE A 98 -12.45 4.97 1.14
CA PHE A 98 -13.84 5.44 1.20
C PHE A 98 -14.84 4.38 1.71
N GLY A 99 -14.36 3.22 2.17
CA GLY A 99 -15.23 2.14 2.68
C GLY A 99 -16.10 1.47 1.60
N ARG A 100 -15.75 1.65 0.32
CA ARG A 100 -16.46 1.11 -0.86
C ARG A 100 -15.87 -0.19 -1.40
N SER A 101 -14.78 -0.70 -0.82
CA SER A 101 -14.25 -2.02 -1.17
C SER A 101 -15.16 -3.14 -0.65
N TYR A 102 -15.29 -4.23 -1.40
CA TYR A 102 -15.96 -5.45 -0.93
C TYR A 102 -15.27 -6.00 0.30
N ARG A 103 -16.03 -6.56 1.24
CA ARG A 103 -15.49 -7.04 2.51
C ARG A 103 -15.56 -8.55 2.56
N ILE A 104 -14.40 -9.20 2.62
CA ILE A 104 -14.29 -10.65 2.79
C ILE A 104 -13.85 -10.91 4.23
N PRO A 105 -14.69 -11.51 5.10
CA PRO A 105 -14.26 -11.84 6.46
C PRO A 105 -13.17 -12.92 6.44
N ALA A 106 -12.01 -12.67 7.03
CA ALA A 106 -10.89 -13.63 7.05
C ALA A 106 -11.25 -14.95 7.75
N ARG A 107 -12.25 -14.98 8.64
CA ARG A 107 -12.75 -16.22 9.25
C ARG A 107 -13.32 -17.23 8.24
N LEU A 108 -13.73 -16.77 7.06
CA LEU A 108 -14.25 -17.62 5.99
C LEU A 108 -13.16 -18.18 5.07
N THR A 109 -11.91 -17.74 5.24
CA THR A 109 -10.80 -18.20 4.40
C THR A 109 -10.04 -19.36 5.06
N GLU A 110 -9.11 -19.94 4.34
CA GLU A 110 -8.15 -20.94 4.80
C GLU A 110 -6.74 -20.41 4.53
N VAL A 111 -5.83 -20.53 5.50
CA VAL A 111 -4.44 -20.12 5.32
C VAL A 111 -3.67 -21.28 4.74
N ARG A 112 -2.87 -21.03 3.70
CA ARG A 112 -1.97 -22.03 3.10
C ARG A 112 -0.62 -21.40 2.76
N ARG A 113 0.45 -22.21 2.72
CA ARG A 113 1.71 -21.84 2.08
C ARG A 113 1.48 -21.69 0.58
N ILE A 114 2.16 -20.73 -0.05
CA ILE A 114 2.14 -20.55 -1.51
C ILE A 114 3.57 -20.54 -2.05
N ASP A 115 3.71 -20.88 -3.32
CA ASP A 115 5.00 -20.80 -4.01
C ASP A 115 5.32 -19.37 -4.47
N LYS A 116 6.55 -19.18 -5.00
CA LYS A 116 6.98 -17.88 -5.51
C LYS A 116 6.16 -17.44 -6.76
N PRO A 117 5.92 -18.30 -7.76
CA PRO A 117 5.10 -17.94 -8.92
C PRO A 117 3.71 -17.42 -8.54
N SER A 118 3.01 -18.07 -7.61
CA SER A 118 1.67 -17.66 -7.16
C SER A 118 1.71 -16.31 -6.45
N LEU A 119 2.71 -16.08 -5.58
CA LEU A 119 2.89 -14.79 -4.93
C LEU A 119 3.17 -13.67 -5.95
N ASP A 120 4.08 -13.91 -6.89
CA ASP A 120 4.50 -12.93 -7.89
C ASP A 120 3.33 -12.57 -8.82
N ALA A 121 2.58 -13.56 -9.30
CA ALA A 121 1.38 -13.36 -10.10
C ALA A 121 0.32 -12.54 -9.35
N PHE A 122 0.08 -12.85 -8.07
CA PHE A 122 -0.86 -12.11 -7.25
C PHE A 122 -0.43 -10.66 -7.02
N LEU A 123 0.84 -10.42 -6.65
CA LEU A 123 1.34 -9.07 -6.38
C LEU A 123 1.40 -8.20 -7.65
N LYS A 124 1.72 -8.78 -8.81
CA LYS A 124 1.75 -8.06 -10.10
C LYS A 124 0.43 -7.33 -10.39
N ILE A 125 -0.68 -7.97 -10.06
CA ILE A 125 -2.04 -7.52 -10.32
C ILE A 125 -2.57 -6.65 -9.17
N ASN A 126 -2.27 -7.01 -7.92
CA ASN A 126 -2.98 -6.48 -6.74
C ASN A 126 -2.16 -5.50 -5.89
N HIS A 127 -0.88 -5.25 -6.22
CA HIS A 127 0.01 -4.44 -5.40
C HIS A 127 0.74 -3.37 -6.22
N LEU A 128 1.06 -2.24 -5.56
CA LEU A 128 1.77 -1.12 -6.19
C LEU A 128 3.25 -1.43 -6.41
N GLN A 129 3.86 -2.09 -5.44
CA GLN A 129 5.27 -2.47 -5.48
C GLN A 129 5.42 -3.89 -6.03
N VAL A 130 6.52 -4.13 -6.74
CA VAL A 130 6.90 -5.46 -7.22
C VAL A 130 7.20 -6.42 -6.07
N SER A 131 7.11 -7.72 -6.40
CA SER A 131 7.54 -8.79 -5.50
C SER A 131 9.05 -8.76 -5.30
N THR A 132 9.48 -9.10 -4.10
CA THR A 132 10.90 -9.16 -3.71
C THR A 132 11.21 -10.54 -3.13
N THR A 133 12.49 -10.79 -2.84
CA THR A 133 12.93 -12.07 -2.26
C THR A 133 12.29 -12.28 -0.89
N ALA A 134 11.45 -13.31 -0.79
CA ALA A 134 10.79 -13.72 0.45
C ALA A 134 11.03 -15.21 0.72
N LYS A 135 11.35 -15.56 1.97
CA LYS A 135 11.56 -16.95 2.40
C LYS A 135 10.22 -17.62 2.69
N TYR A 136 9.32 -16.91 3.37
CA TYR A 136 8.01 -17.41 3.77
C TYR A 136 6.90 -16.69 3.00
N LYS A 137 5.90 -17.43 2.54
CA LYS A 137 4.84 -16.93 1.67
C LYS A 137 3.54 -17.65 2.02
N TYR A 138 2.50 -16.88 2.26
CA TYR A 138 1.19 -17.38 2.67
C TYR A 138 0.09 -16.75 1.84
N GLY A 139 -0.95 -17.51 1.61
CA GLY A 139 -2.18 -17.08 0.96
C GLY A 139 -3.39 -17.35 1.83
N LEU A 140 -4.41 -16.50 1.68
CA LEU A 140 -5.77 -16.75 2.17
C LEU A 140 -6.63 -17.21 1.00
N PHE A 141 -7.17 -18.41 1.11
CA PHE A 141 -8.05 -19.01 0.11
C PHE A 141 -9.48 -18.95 0.61
N LEU A 142 -10.41 -18.40 -0.17
CA LEU A 142 -11.84 -18.42 0.09
C LEU A 142 -12.45 -19.67 -0.56
N PRO A 143 -12.97 -20.65 0.20
CA PRO A 143 -13.64 -21.81 -0.36
C PRO A 143 -14.90 -21.46 -1.17
N GLN A 144 -15.19 -22.26 -2.20
CA GLN A 144 -16.33 -22.08 -3.10
C GLN A 144 -17.67 -21.97 -2.37
N ARG A 145 -17.87 -22.74 -1.28
CA ARG A 145 -19.08 -22.69 -0.44
C ARG A 145 -19.38 -21.29 0.15
N TYR A 146 -18.40 -20.38 0.15
CA TYR A 146 -18.55 -19.01 0.60
C TYR A 146 -18.59 -17.98 -0.54
N PHE A 147 -18.61 -18.39 -1.81
CA PHE A 147 -18.67 -17.45 -2.95
C PHE A 147 -19.90 -16.56 -2.96
N ARG A 148 -20.96 -16.91 -2.22
CA ARG A 148 -22.08 -16.00 -1.95
C ARG A 148 -21.66 -14.63 -1.38
N VAL A 149 -20.55 -14.56 -0.63
CA VAL A 149 -20.04 -13.28 -0.13
C VAL A 149 -19.42 -12.40 -1.24
N LEU A 150 -19.21 -12.99 -2.41
CA LEU A 150 -18.71 -12.35 -3.63
C LEU A 150 -19.84 -11.99 -4.61
N GLU A 151 -21.10 -12.36 -4.39
CA GLU A 151 -22.19 -12.13 -5.37
C GLU A 151 -22.31 -10.64 -5.76
N LYS A 152 -22.07 -9.73 -4.82
CA LYS A 152 -22.02 -8.28 -5.10
C LYS A 152 -20.77 -7.85 -5.90
N TRP A 153 -19.72 -8.65 -5.89
CA TRP A 153 -18.43 -8.40 -6.55
C TRP A 153 -18.38 -8.97 -7.98
N VAL A 154 -19.08 -10.08 -8.24
CA VAL A 154 -19.04 -10.83 -9.50
C VAL A 154 -19.71 -10.11 -10.67
N GLU A 155 -20.48 -9.03 -10.44
CA GLU A 155 -21.00 -8.17 -11.51
C GLU A 155 -19.91 -7.40 -12.29
N LYS A 156 -18.62 -7.54 -11.95
CA LYS A 156 -17.50 -6.94 -12.71
C LYS A 156 -16.55 -7.98 -13.32
N PRO A 157 -16.22 -7.92 -14.63
CA PRO A 157 -15.64 -9.05 -15.38
C PRO A 157 -14.14 -9.30 -15.18
N HIS A 158 -13.48 -8.65 -14.20
CA HIS A 158 -12.01 -8.67 -14.10
C HIS A 158 -11.45 -9.73 -13.15
N LEU A 159 -12.28 -10.66 -12.66
CA LEU A 159 -11.78 -11.86 -12.00
C LEU A 159 -11.17 -12.81 -13.03
N SER A 160 -9.92 -12.56 -13.41
CA SER A 160 -9.04 -13.65 -13.84
C SER A 160 -8.74 -14.48 -12.59
N LEU A 161 -9.66 -15.40 -12.25
CA LEU A 161 -9.48 -16.40 -11.21
C LEU A 161 -8.27 -17.25 -11.60
N HIS A 162 -7.08 -16.89 -11.13
CA HIS A 162 -6.00 -17.86 -11.03
C HIS A 162 -6.38 -18.83 -9.91
N THR A 163 -7.19 -19.81 -10.25
CA THR A 163 -7.56 -20.96 -9.41
C THR A 163 -6.55 -22.07 -9.68
N PRO A 164 -5.62 -22.36 -8.75
CA PRO A 164 -4.88 -23.62 -8.80
C PRO A 164 -5.81 -24.82 -8.60
N GLU A 165 -6.98 -24.60 -7.96
CA GLU A 165 -8.03 -25.59 -7.80
C GLU A 165 -9.42 -24.94 -7.97
N PRO A 166 -10.38 -25.61 -8.64
CA PRO A 166 -11.74 -25.08 -8.82
C PRO A 166 -12.52 -24.88 -7.50
N ALA A 167 -11.96 -25.32 -6.36
CA ALA A 167 -12.62 -25.31 -5.05
C ALA A 167 -12.37 -24.07 -4.18
N SER A 168 -11.38 -23.21 -4.49
CA SER A 168 -11.09 -22.02 -3.67
C SER A 168 -10.38 -20.89 -4.41
N LEU A 169 -10.65 -19.64 -4.00
CA LEU A 169 -10.08 -18.43 -4.58
C LEU A 169 -9.01 -17.83 -3.66
N LEU A 170 -7.81 -17.55 -4.17
CA LEU A 170 -6.80 -16.76 -3.45
C LEU A 170 -7.25 -15.29 -3.35
N VAL A 171 -7.48 -14.79 -2.13
CA VAL A 171 -8.05 -13.46 -1.87
C VAL A 171 -7.11 -12.51 -1.13
N ALA A 172 -6.03 -13.00 -0.54
CA ALA A 172 -4.96 -12.18 0.03
C ALA A 172 -3.65 -12.97 0.14
N VAL A 173 -2.53 -12.27 0.16
CA VAL A 173 -1.19 -12.85 0.34
C VAL A 173 -0.37 -12.05 1.36
N ALA A 174 0.56 -12.71 2.02
CA ALA A 174 1.63 -12.08 2.79
C ALA A 174 2.96 -12.80 2.55
N SER A 175 4.05 -12.04 2.53
CA SER A 175 5.40 -12.58 2.37
C SER A 175 6.35 -12.06 3.45
N PHE A 176 7.24 -12.92 3.91
CA PHE A 176 8.17 -12.64 5.01
C PHE A 176 9.61 -13.03 4.66
N SER A 177 10.57 -12.31 5.24
CA SER A 177 12.00 -12.54 5.03
C SER A 177 12.50 -13.84 5.67
N GLY A 178 13.76 -14.18 5.43
CA GLY A 178 14.48 -15.08 6.33
C GLY A 178 14.77 -14.40 7.67
N GLY A 179 14.98 -15.20 8.71
CA GLY A 179 15.34 -14.70 10.04
C GLY A 179 16.76 -14.16 10.06
N LYS A 180 16.95 -13.04 10.77
CA LYS A 180 18.24 -12.43 11.04
C LYS A 180 18.45 -12.33 12.54
N ASN A 181 19.66 -12.62 13.01
CA ASN A 181 20.03 -12.38 14.39
C ASN A 181 20.37 -10.90 14.54
N ILE A 182 19.57 -10.17 15.32
CA ILE A 182 19.75 -8.74 15.55
C ILE A 182 20.02 -8.53 17.04
N PRO A 183 21.21 -8.04 17.43
CA PRO A 183 21.48 -7.67 18.81
C PRO A 183 20.72 -6.39 19.17
N ARG A 184 19.97 -6.41 20.27
CA ARG A 184 19.29 -5.23 20.88
C ARG A 184 19.34 -5.35 22.39
N ASN A 185 19.79 -4.31 23.08
CA ASN A 185 19.79 -4.23 24.56
C ASN A 185 20.37 -5.48 25.24
N SER A 186 21.55 -5.93 24.79
CA SER A 186 22.23 -7.13 25.31
C SER A 186 21.51 -8.48 25.10
N GLN A 187 20.46 -8.51 24.29
CA GLN A 187 19.75 -9.72 23.86
C GLN A 187 19.82 -9.86 22.33
N THR A 188 19.92 -11.10 21.85
CA THR A 188 19.86 -11.40 20.41
C THR A 188 18.43 -11.78 20.05
N TYR A 189 17.84 -11.04 19.12
CA TYR A 189 16.52 -11.32 18.58
C TYR A 189 16.62 -12.05 17.25
N ARG A 190 15.84 -13.10 17.08
CA ARG A 190 15.58 -13.75 15.79
C ARG A 190 14.47 -12.97 15.06
N SER A 191 14.91 -11.92 14.38
CA SER A 191 14.06 -10.91 13.74
C SER A 191 13.71 -11.26 12.30
N PHE A 192 12.48 -10.94 11.89
CA PHE A 192 11.97 -11.14 10.54
C PHE A 192 11.32 -9.87 10.00
N GLU A 193 11.08 -9.80 8.70
CA GLU A 193 10.36 -8.70 8.06
C GLU A 193 9.06 -9.22 7.43
N LEU A 194 7.93 -8.55 7.68
CA LEU A 194 6.75 -8.60 6.82
C LEU A 194 7.03 -7.69 5.62
N ILE A 195 7.31 -8.32 4.48
CA ILE A 195 7.79 -7.65 3.27
C ILE A 195 6.60 -7.10 2.48
N ARG A 196 5.58 -7.92 2.23
CA ARG A 196 4.40 -7.53 1.45
C ARG A 196 3.14 -8.10 2.06
N PHE A 197 2.06 -7.34 1.94
CA PHE A 197 0.71 -7.79 2.16
C PHE A 197 -0.19 -7.17 1.09
N ALA A 198 -1.05 -7.97 0.47
CA ALA A 198 -2.01 -7.49 -0.50
C ALA A 198 -3.33 -8.27 -0.37
N ASN A 199 -4.44 -7.56 -0.53
CA ASN A 199 -5.74 -8.16 -0.79
C ASN A 199 -5.95 -8.23 -2.31
N VAL A 200 -6.89 -9.05 -2.76
CA VAL A 200 -7.35 -9.03 -4.16
C VAL A 200 -8.01 -7.68 -4.47
N LEU A 201 -7.90 -7.22 -5.71
CA LEU A 201 -8.44 -5.95 -6.19
C LEU A 201 -9.92 -5.78 -5.80
N ASP A 202 -10.25 -4.53 -5.48
CA ASP A 202 -11.56 -4.07 -5.04
C ASP A 202 -12.09 -4.71 -3.74
N ALA A 203 -11.30 -5.58 -3.08
CA ALA A 203 -11.68 -6.22 -1.84
C ALA A 203 -10.75 -5.87 -0.66
N THR A 204 -11.33 -5.89 0.54
CA THR A 204 -10.63 -5.85 1.81
C THR A 204 -10.91 -7.16 2.53
N VAL A 205 -9.87 -7.97 2.74
CA VAL A 205 -9.97 -9.17 3.59
C VAL A 205 -9.87 -8.74 5.05
N VAL A 206 -11.01 -8.57 5.71
CA VAL A 206 -11.10 -8.04 7.07
C VAL A 206 -10.49 -9.04 8.05
N GLY A 207 -9.43 -8.62 8.75
CA GLY A 207 -8.61 -9.50 9.60
C GLY A 207 -7.62 -10.38 8.83
N GLY A 208 -7.47 -10.15 7.52
CA GLY A 208 -6.63 -10.98 6.66
C GLY A 208 -5.15 -10.94 7.04
N LEU A 209 -4.62 -9.74 7.27
CA LEU A 209 -3.22 -9.58 7.71
C LEU A 209 -2.98 -10.25 9.07
N ASP A 210 -3.87 -10.05 10.06
CA ASP A 210 -3.74 -10.69 11.39
C ASP A 210 -3.70 -12.22 11.29
N LYS A 211 -4.57 -12.79 10.45
CA LYS A 211 -4.65 -14.24 10.24
C LYS A 211 -3.37 -14.80 9.59
N LEU A 212 -2.83 -14.11 8.59
CA LEU A 212 -1.57 -14.50 7.95
C LEU A 212 -0.36 -14.33 8.87
N LEU A 213 -0.36 -13.25 9.67
CA LEU A 213 0.67 -12.98 10.68
C LEU A 213 0.68 -14.07 11.76
N LYS A 214 -0.48 -14.45 12.30
CA LYS A 214 -0.61 -15.55 13.28
C LYS A 214 -0.13 -16.89 12.72
N ALA A 215 -0.45 -17.19 11.46
CA ALA A 215 0.04 -18.40 10.81
C ALA A 215 1.57 -18.42 10.70
N PHE A 216 2.18 -17.29 10.31
CA PHE A 216 3.63 -17.15 10.28
C PHE A 216 4.25 -17.28 11.68
N ILE A 217 3.69 -16.62 12.70
CA ILE A 217 4.19 -16.68 14.09
C ILE A 217 4.15 -18.12 14.60
N LYS A 218 3.03 -18.83 14.40
CA LYS A 218 2.85 -20.22 14.82
C LYS A 218 3.81 -21.20 14.13
N GLU A 219 4.12 -20.98 12.84
CA GLU A 219 5.04 -21.85 12.11
C GLU A 219 6.50 -21.54 12.45
N VAL A 220 6.86 -20.25 12.47
CA VAL A 220 8.26 -19.82 12.41
C VAL A 220 8.81 -19.47 13.78
N HIS A 221 7.97 -19.10 14.75
CA HIS A 221 8.38 -18.65 16.09
C HIS A 221 9.44 -17.52 16.04
N PRO A 222 9.10 -16.35 15.46
CA PRO A 222 9.97 -15.19 15.46
C PRO A 222 9.95 -14.49 16.83
N ASP A 223 11.08 -13.89 17.23
CA ASP A 223 11.12 -13.04 18.44
C ASP A 223 10.51 -11.66 18.15
N ASP A 224 10.70 -11.17 16.92
CA ASP A 224 10.06 -9.94 16.45
C ASP A 224 9.85 -9.94 14.94
N ILE A 225 8.96 -9.05 14.51
CA ILE A 225 8.64 -8.82 13.09
C ILE A 225 8.65 -7.33 12.81
N MET A 226 9.49 -6.88 11.87
CA MET A 226 9.48 -5.51 11.37
C MET A 226 8.70 -5.35 10.07
N THR A 227 8.26 -4.14 9.78
CA THR A 227 7.66 -3.79 8.48
C THR A 227 7.77 -2.29 8.23
N TYR A 228 7.50 -1.87 6.99
CA TYR A 228 7.53 -0.49 6.55
C TYR A 228 6.19 -0.09 5.95
N ALA A 229 5.67 1.06 6.36
CA ALA A 229 4.49 1.67 5.78
C ALA A 229 4.90 2.86 4.89
N ASP A 230 4.59 2.79 3.60
CA ASP A 230 4.83 3.89 2.66
C ASP A 230 3.99 5.12 3.04
N ARG A 231 4.66 6.26 3.27
CA ARG A 231 4.02 7.50 3.73
C ARG A 231 3.16 8.16 2.66
N ASP A 232 3.35 7.84 1.39
CA ASP A 232 2.46 8.31 0.32
C ASP A 232 1.06 7.70 0.43
N TRP A 233 0.92 6.55 1.10
CA TRP A 233 -0.33 5.78 1.16
C TRP A 233 -0.86 5.50 2.56
N SER A 234 -0.05 5.66 3.60
CA SER A 234 -0.35 5.16 4.92
C SER A 234 0.22 6.05 6.03
N ASN A 235 -0.59 6.24 7.08
CA ASN A 235 -0.12 6.73 8.38
C ASN A 235 0.18 5.56 9.35
N GLY A 236 -0.01 4.32 8.92
CA GLY A 236 0.36 3.10 9.66
C GLY A 236 -0.61 2.62 10.75
N GLN A 237 -1.77 3.26 10.92
CA GLN A 237 -2.80 2.84 11.90
C GLN A 237 -3.18 1.35 11.83
N SER A 238 -3.14 0.75 10.64
CA SER A 238 -3.45 -0.68 10.48
C SER A 238 -2.44 -1.59 11.17
N TYR A 239 -1.16 -1.18 11.26
CA TYR A 239 -0.12 -1.92 11.96
C TYR A 239 -0.22 -1.74 13.48
N GLU A 240 -0.49 -0.52 13.94
CA GLU A 240 -0.68 -0.19 15.36
C GLU A 240 -1.82 -1.03 15.99
N ARG A 241 -2.95 -1.18 15.28
CA ARG A 241 -4.05 -2.06 15.71
C ARG A 241 -3.67 -3.54 15.82
N LEU A 242 -2.59 -3.95 15.17
CA LEU A 242 -2.06 -5.31 15.24
C LEU A 242 -0.94 -5.44 16.29
N GLY A 243 -0.68 -4.42 17.10
CA GLY A 243 0.33 -4.42 18.15
C GLY A 243 1.74 -4.05 17.67
N PHE A 244 1.89 -3.54 16.44
CA PHE A 244 3.17 -2.99 16.01
C PHE A 244 3.40 -1.62 16.65
N GLU A 245 4.61 -1.41 17.14
CA GLU A 245 5.08 -0.13 17.65
C GLU A 245 5.83 0.64 16.57
N ARG A 246 5.60 1.94 16.48
CA ARG A 246 6.33 2.83 15.57
C ARG A 246 7.75 3.04 16.09
N LEU A 247 8.76 2.68 15.30
CA LEU A 247 10.17 2.87 15.66
C LEU A 247 10.79 4.15 15.08
N GLY A 248 10.24 4.67 13.99
CA GLY A 248 10.80 5.86 13.34
C GLY A 248 10.36 5.98 11.89
N THR A 249 11.11 6.77 11.12
CA THR A 249 10.88 7.00 9.69
C THR A 249 12.16 6.85 8.88
N THR A 250 12.02 6.52 7.61
CA THR A 250 13.12 6.62 6.63
C THR A 250 13.04 7.96 5.92
N PRO A 251 14.16 8.51 5.43
CA PRO A 251 14.12 9.67 4.55
C PRO A 251 13.34 9.37 3.25
N PRO A 252 12.92 10.43 2.52
CA PRO A 252 12.44 10.34 1.14
C PRO A 252 13.35 9.50 0.26
N GLN A 253 12.76 8.64 -0.56
CA GLN A 253 13.50 7.82 -1.53
C GLN A 253 13.38 8.46 -2.91
N ALA A 254 14.53 8.54 -3.60
CA ALA A 254 14.61 9.09 -4.93
C ALA A 254 14.29 8.04 -6.00
N PHE A 255 13.60 8.47 -7.05
CA PHE A 255 13.27 7.67 -8.22
C PHE A 255 13.58 8.45 -9.49
N PHE A 256 13.92 7.73 -10.55
CA PHE A 256 13.90 8.24 -11.92
C PHE A 256 12.65 7.72 -12.62
N VAL A 257 11.90 8.64 -13.23
CA VAL A 257 10.66 8.32 -13.95
C VAL A 257 10.78 8.79 -15.39
N ASN A 258 10.57 7.89 -16.34
CA ASN A 258 10.48 8.26 -17.74
C ASN A 258 9.10 8.94 -17.99
N PRO A 259 9.06 10.21 -18.43
CA PRO A 259 7.80 10.95 -18.58
C PRO A 259 6.93 10.48 -19.76
N GLU A 260 7.49 9.71 -20.70
CA GLU A 260 6.76 9.15 -21.84
C GLU A 260 6.17 7.77 -21.52
N THR A 261 6.96 6.89 -20.90
CA THR A 261 6.55 5.51 -20.60
C THR A 261 5.97 5.34 -19.20
N PHE A 262 6.13 6.34 -18.33
CA PHE A 262 5.78 6.31 -16.91
C PHE A 262 6.49 5.20 -16.11
N VAL A 263 7.56 4.62 -16.65
CA VAL A 263 8.37 3.63 -15.92
C VAL A 263 9.13 4.33 -14.81
N ARG A 264 8.95 3.86 -13.58
CA ARG A 264 9.61 4.33 -12.36
C ARG A 264 10.65 3.32 -11.90
N GLU A 265 11.87 3.79 -11.66
CA GLU A 265 12.96 3.01 -11.09
C GLU A 265 13.59 3.74 -9.89
N TYR A 266 14.15 2.99 -8.95
CA TYR A 266 14.93 3.59 -7.86
C TYR A 266 16.10 4.36 -8.44
N ALA A 267 16.32 5.59 -7.98
CA ALA A 267 17.45 6.38 -8.46
C ALA A 267 18.75 5.85 -7.84
N THR A 268 19.65 5.37 -8.70
CA THR A 268 21.02 5.02 -8.36
C THR A 268 21.98 5.91 -9.14
N PRO A 269 23.27 6.02 -8.74
CA PRO A 269 24.26 6.76 -9.53
C PRO A 269 24.38 6.27 -10.98
N GLU A 270 24.08 4.98 -11.22
CA GLU A 270 24.34 4.30 -12.49
C GLU A 270 23.16 4.36 -13.49
N ASN A 271 21.92 4.63 -13.05
CA ASN A 271 20.72 4.54 -13.91
C ASN A 271 20.10 5.89 -14.28
N LYS A 272 20.89 6.97 -14.28
CA LYS A 272 20.42 8.29 -14.73
C LYS A 272 20.16 8.28 -16.24
N LEU A 273 18.90 8.13 -16.64
CA LEU A 273 18.46 8.21 -18.03
C LEU A 273 18.42 9.68 -18.50
N GLU A 274 18.82 9.95 -19.75
CA GLU A 274 18.92 11.31 -20.33
C GLU A 274 17.61 12.12 -20.25
N ASN A 275 16.46 11.45 -20.23
CA ASN A 275 15.13 12.09 -20.21
C ASN A 275 14.30 11.75 -18.97
N ALA A 276 14.88 11.13 -17.94
CA ALA A 276 14.12 10.81 -16.73
C ALA A 276 13.98 11.99 -15.78
N VAL A 277 12.78 12.12 -15.22
CA VAL A 277 12.47 13.08 -14.17
C VAL A 277 12.82 12.46 -12.83
N LYS A 278 13.63 13.17 -12.03
CA LYS A 278 13.92 12.75 -10.65
C LYS A 278 12.79 13.17 -9.73
N VAL A 279 12.22 12.22 -9.00
CA VAL A 279 11.12 12.43 -8.04
C VAL A 279 11.45 11.79 -6.69
N TYR A 280 10.73 12.19 -5.64
CA TYR A 280 10.93 11.67 -4.28
C TYR A 280 9.60 11.26 -3.66
N ASN A 281 9.51 10.06 -3.09
CA ASN A 281 8.36 9.73 -2.25
C ASN A 281 8.51 10.36 -0.84
N SER A 282 7.52 10.16 0.03
CA SER A 282 7.56 10.71 1.40
C SER A 282 8.32 9.84 2.41
N GLY A 283 9.10 8.86 1.96
CA GLY A 283 9.76 7.88 2.82
C GLY A 283 8.78 6.87 3.41
N ASN A 284 9.18 6.19 4.49
CA ASN A 284 8.39 5.15 5.14
C ASN A 284 8.35 5.34 6.65
N ILE A 285 7.31 4.81 7.29
CA ILE A 285 7.26 4.62 8.74
C ILE A 285 7.72 3.20 9.05
N LYS A 286 8.68 3.07 9.97
CA LYS A 286 9.19 1.78 10.43
C LYS A 286 8.37 1.30 11.63
N TYR A 287 7.94 0.05 11.57
CA TYR A 287 7.16 -0.61 12.60
C TYR A 287 7.85 -1.89 13.09
N LEU A 288 7.67 -2.23 14.37
CA LEU A 288 8.15 -3.45 15.00
C LEU A 288 7.07 -4.07 15.87
N LEU A 289 6.81 -5.36 15.67
CA LEU A 289 6.03 -6.20 16.58
C LEU A 289 7.00 -7.04 17.41
N ASP A 290 7.14 -6.69 18.68
CA ASP A 290 7.98 -7.41 19.66
C ASP A 290 7.13 -8.52 20.33
N LEU A 291 7.36 -9.77 19.94
CA LEU A 291 6.55 -10.92 20.38
C LEU A 291 6.98 -11.47 21.73
N LEU A 292 8.19 -11.11 22.20
CA LEU A 292 8.63 -11.42 23.55
C LEU A 292 7.91 -10.54 24.58
N LYS A 293 7.58 -9.29 24.21
CA LYS A 293 6.77 -8.38 25.04
C LYS A 293 5.28 -8.57 24.86
N ASN A 294 4.83 -8.81 23.62
CA ASN A 294 3.41 -8.92 23.26
C ASN A 294 3.14 -10.24 22.53
N PRO A 295 3.01 -11.37 23.26
CA PRO A 295 2.69 -12.66 22.66
C PRO A 295 1.33 -12.63 21.96
N LYS A 296 1.23 -13.28 20.79
CA LYS A 296 0.03 -13.31 19.94
C LYS A 296 -0.53 -14.71 19.73
#